data_AF-A0A931K495-F1
#
_entry.id   AF-A0A931K495-F1
#
_cell.length_a   1.000
_cell.length_b   1.000
_cell.length_c   1.000
_cell.angle_alpha   90.00
_cell.angle_beta   90.00
_cell.angle_gamma   90.00
#
_symmetry.space_group_name_H-M   'P 1'
#
loop_
_entity.id
_entity.type
_entity.pdbx_description
1 polymer ?
#
loop_
_entity_poly.entity_id
_entity_poly.type
_entity_poly.pdbx_seq_one_letter_code
_entity_poly.pdbx_strand_id
1 'polypeptide(L)'
;MTLTFPDLVGFVGVAMILVCYFWQQTAGVERTDWRHPAINGLGAILLLYSLIYRPNPASIAIEGFWLLISIIGLVRALRARRSGSK
;
A
#
# COMPACT_ATOMS: atom_id res chain seq x y z
N MET A 1 -6.81 -7.92 25.93
CA MET A 1 -7.20 -7.39 24.61
C MET A 1 -7.41 -8.57 23.68
N THR A 2 -8.61 -8.75 23.13
CA THR A 2 -8.89 -9.81 22.15
C THR A 2 -8.69 -9.27 20.73
N LEU A 3 -7.97 -10.02 19.90
CA LEU A 3 -7.81 -9.73 18.48
C LEU A 3 -9.15 -9.93 17.76
N THR A 4 -9.61 -8.91 17.04
CA THR A 4 -10.85 -8.97 16.26
C THR A 4 -10.55 -9.22 14.79
N PHE A 5 -11.56 -9.59 14.01
CA PHE A 5 -11.42 -9.78 12.57
C PHE A 5 -10.89 -8.52 11.85
N PRO A 6 -11.39 -7.30 12.12
CA PRO A 6 -10.79 -6.08 11.58
C PRO A 6 -9.31 -5.90 11.94
N ASP A 7 -8.90 -6.28 13.16
CA ASP A 7 -7.48 -6.21 13.56
C ASP A 7 -6.62 -7.16 12.70
N LEU A 8 -7.11 -8.37 12.42
CA LEU A 8 -6.43 -9.32 11.54
C LEU A 8 -6.28 -8.78 10.11
N VAL A 9 -7.34 -8.15 9.57
CA VAL A 9 -7.28 -7.47 8.27
C VAL A 9 -6.25 -6.34 8.29
N GLY A 10 -6.20 -5.56 9.38
CA GLY A 10 -5.18 -4.54 9.60
C GLY A 10 -3.77 -5.11 9.60
N PHE A 11 -3.53 -6.23 10.28
CA PHE A 11 -2.22 -6.91 10.29
C PHE A 11 -1.80 -7.42 8.92
N VAL A 12 -2.74 -7.93 8.12
CA VAL A 12 -2.45 -8.29 6.71
C VAL A 12 -2.02 -7.03 5.93
N GLY A 13 -2.73 -5.92 6.11
CA GLY A 13 -2.36 -4.63 5.50
C GLY A 13 -0.95 -4.17 5.88
N VAL A 14 -0.63 -4.22 7.18
CA VAL A 14 0.72 -3.91 7.71
C VAL A 14 1.78 -4.80 7.07
N ALA A 15 1.56 -6.12 7.01
CA ALA A 15 2.51 -7.05 6.40
C ALA A 15 2.78 -6.70 4.93
N MET A 16 1.74 -6.35 4.17
CA MET A 16 1.88 -5.95 2.76
C MET A 16 2.72 -4.67 2.60
N ILE A 17 2.45 -3.65 3.41
CA ILE A 17 3.22 -2.38 3.38
C ILE A 17 4.69 -2.65 3.73
N LEU A 18 4.96 -3.44 4.77
CA LEU A 18 6.32 -3.77 5.19
C LEU A 18 7.08 -4.58 4.14
N VAL A 19 6.43 -5.53 3.47
CA VAL A 19 7.03 -6.27 2.33
C VAL A 19 7.37 -5.31 1.19
N CYS A 20 6.48 -4.34 0.91
CA CYS A 20 6.72 -3.34 -0.12
C CYS A 20 7.90 -2.41 0.21
N TYR A 21 7.99 -1.98 1.47
CA TYR A 21 9.11 -1.19 1.97
C TYR A 21 10.42 -1.98 1.94
N PHE A 22 10.39 -3.25 2.34
CA PHE A 22 11.55 -4.13 2.28
C PHE A 22 12.04 -4.35 0.85
N TRP A 23 11.13 -4.57 -0.10
CA TRP A 23 11.46 -4.66 -1.53
C TRP A 23 12.12 -3.36 -2.01
N GLN A 24 11.54 -2.19 -1.70
CA GLN A 24 12.11 -0.88 -2.01
C GLN A 24 13.55 -0.72 -1.49
N GLN A 25 13.82 -1.20 -0.27
CA GLN A 25 15.12 -1.04 0.39
C GLN A 25 16.19 -2.02 -0.13
N THR A 26 15.81 -3.23 -0.53
CA THR A 26 16.77 -4.31 -0.84
C THR A 26 17.10 -4.41 -2.33
N ALA A 27 16.08 -4.51 -3.18
CA ALA A 27 16.27 -4.67 -4.62
C ALA A 27 16.09 -3.36 -5.40
N GLY A 28 15.50 -2.34 -4.75
CA GLY A 28 15.00 -1.18 -5.46
C GLY A 28 13.77 -1.52 -6.31
N VAL A 29 13.01 -0.49 -6.68
CA VAL A 29 11.78 -0.66 -7.46
C VAL A 29 11.98 0.00 -8.80
N GLU A 30 11.80 -0.77 -9.87
CA GLU A 30 11.82 -0.22 -11.21
C GLU A 30 10.69 0.79 -11.41
N ARG A 31 10.97 1.87 -12.14
CA ARG A 31 9.99 2.94 -12.38
C ARG A 31 8.73 2.47 -13.11
N THR A 32 8.82 1.36 -13.83
CA THR A 32 7.75 0.73 -14.61
C THR A 32 7.02 -0.37 -13.85
N ASP A 33 7.47 -0.73 -12.66
CA ASP A 33 6.83 -1.79 -11.87
C ASP A 33 5.56 -1.25 -11.22
N TRP A 34 4.42 -1.75 -11.70
CA TRP A 34 3.10 -1.41 -11.20
C TRP A 34 2.74 -2.20 -9.93
N ARG A 35 3.41 -3.34 -9.67
CA ARG A 35 3.10 -4.26 -8.58
C ARG A 35 3.43 -3.61 -7.24
N HIS A 36 4.55 -2.90 -7.17
CA HIS A 36 4.96 -2.18 -5.96
C HIS A 36 3.90 -1.19 -5.47
N PRO A 37 3.50 -0.16 -6.23
CA PRO A 37 2.45 0.76 -5.78
C PRO A 37 1.09 0.07 -5.57
N ALA A 38 0.77 -0.99 -6.31
CA ALA A 38 -0.47 -1.75 -6.14
C ALA A 38 -0.51 -2.53 -4.80
N ILE A 39 0.57 -3.23 -4.45
CA ILE A 39 0.68 -3.97 -3.19
C ILE A 39 0.63 -3.00 -2.01
N ASN A 40 1.40 -1.90 -2.07
CA ASN A 40 1.39 -0.89 -1.00
C ASN A 40 0.00 -0.25 -0.85
N GLY A 41 -0.67 0.05 -1.97
CA GLY A 41 -2.01 0.66 -1.96
C GLY A 41 -3.06 -0.29 -1.39
N LEU A 42 -3.00 -1.58 -1.74
CA LEU A 42 -3.88 -2.59 -1.16
C LEU A 42 -3.62 -2.76 0.34
N GLY A 43 -2.36 -2.76 0.77
CA GLY A 43 -2.00 -2.78 2.19
C GLY A 43 -2.59 -1.61 2.97
N ALA A 44 -2.45 -0.39 2.43
CA ALA A 44 -3.03 0.82 3.02
C ALA A 44 -4.56 0.76 3.11
N ILE A 45 -5.25 0.22 2.09
CA ILE A 45 -6.72 0.04 2.12
C ILE A 45 -7.15 -0.91 3.24
N LEU A 46 -6.46 -2.05 3.40
CA LEU A 46 -6.79 -3.02 4.46
C LEU A 46 -6.54 -2.44 5.85
N LEU A 47 -5.45 -1.68 6.02
CA LEU A 47 -5.16 -1.02 7.28
C LEU A 47 -6.17 0.10 7.58
N LEU A 48 -6.52 0.94 6.60
CA LEU A 48 -7.60 1.92 6.72
C LEU A 48 -8.94 1.28 7.08
N TYR A 49 -9.27 0.12 6.50
CA TYR A 49 -10.47 -0.63 6.88
C TYR A 49 -10.49 -0.99 8.37
N SER A 50 -9.36 -1.48 8.92
CA SER A 50 -9.28 -1.78 10.35
C SER A 50 -9.45 -0.52 11.23
N LEU A 51 -8.96 0.63 10.77
CA LEU A 51 -9.03 1.90 11.47
C LEU A 51 -10.44 2.50 11.53
N ILE A 52 -11.39 2.01 10.73
CA ILE A 52 -12.82 2.36 10.88
C ILE A 52 -13.35 1.83 12.22
N TYR A 53 -12.87 0.67 12.69
CA TYR A 53 -13.34 0.03 13.92
C TYR A 53 -12.56 0.47 15.15
N ARG A 54 -11.28 0.83 14.99
CA ARG A 54 -10.42 1.37 16.05
C ARG A 54 -9.65 2.59 15.54
N PRO A 55 -10.29 3.77 15.50
CA PRO A 55 -9.69 4.95 14.91
C PRO A 55 -8.39 5.37 15.59
N ASN A 56 -7.39 5.62 14.77
CA ASN A 56 -6.15 6.30 15.15
C ASN A 56 -5.91 7.41 14.12
N PRO A 57 -6.09 8.70 14.48
CA PRO A 57 -5.96 9.80 13.51
C PRO A 57 -4.61 9.87 12.81
N ALA A 58 -3.52 9.56 13.53
CA ALA A 58 -2.17 9.57 12.95
C ALA A 58 -1.99 8.42 11.94
N SER A 59 -2.44 7.22 12.28
CA SER A 59 -2.43 6.07 11.36
C SER A 59 -3.32 6.31 10.15
N ILE A 60 -4.52 6.89 10.33
CA ILE A 60 -5.40 7.24 9.20
C ILE A 60 -4.71 8.23 8.25
N ALA A 61 -4.05 9.25 8.80
CA ALA A 61 -3.34 10.24 8.00
C ALA A 61 -2.21 9.62 7.18
N ILE A 62 -1.30 8.86 7.81
CA ILE A 62 -0.16 8.26 7.12
C ILE A 62 -0.61 7.24 6.06
N GLU A 63 -1.63 6.41 6.36
CA GLU A 63 -2.15 5.45 5.39
C GLU A 63 -2.89 6.13 4.23
N GLY A 64 -3.57 7.26 4.50
CA GLY A 64 -4.12 8.11 3.45
C GLY A 64 -3.04 8.63 2.49
N PHE A 65 -1.89 9.07 3.02
CA PHE A 65 -0.75 9.47 2.20
C PHE A 65 -0.14 8.30 1.44
N TRP A 66 0.06 7.14 2.07
CA TRP A 66 0.54 5.93 1.40
C TRP A 66 -0.36 5.52 0.24
N LEU A 67 -1.68 5.54 0.46
CA LEU A 67 -2.65 5.24 -0.59
C LEU A 67 -2.58 6.25 -1.75
N LEU A 68 -2.48 7.55 -1.46
CA LEU A 68 -2.34 8.58 -2.49
C LEU A 68 -1.04 8.41 -3.30
N ILE A 69 0.09 8.19 -2.63
CA ILE A 69 1.39 7.93 -3.27
C ILE A 69 1.30 6.68 -4.14
N SER A 70 0.68 5.62 -3.65
CA SER A 70 0.42 4.38 -4.39
C SER A 70 -0.42 4.62 -5.64
N ILE A 71 -1.50 5.40 -5.56
CA ILE A 71 -2.32 5.74 -6.74
C ILE A 71 -1.48 6.46 -7.79
N ILE A 72 -0.68 7.46 -7.39
CA ILE A 72 0.19 8.20 -8.30
C ILE A 72 1.22 7.26 -8.95
N GLY A 73 1.89 6.42 -8.16
CA GLY A 73 2.86 5.44 -8.65
C GLY A 73 2.24 4.45 -9.63
N LEU A 74 1.07 3.90 -9.30
CA LEU A 74 0.36 2.93 -10.12
C LEU A 74 -0.05 3.53 -11.46
N VAL A 75 -0.65 4.73 -11.47
CA VAL A 75 -1.05 5.42 -12.70
C VAL A 75 0.17 5.68 -13.60
N ARG A 76 1.30 6.09 -13.02
CA ARG A 76 2.54 6.33 -13.77
C ARG A 76 3.11 5.04 -14.38
N ALA A 77 3.18 3.96 -13.60
CA ALA A 77 3.68 2.67 -14.07
C ALA A 77 2.79 2.11 -15.20
N LEU A 78 1.47 2.16 -15.05
CA LEU A 78 0.54 1.69 -16.08
C LEU A 78 0.60 2.52 -17.36
N ARG A 79 0.79 3.85 -17.26
CA ARG A 79 0.98 4.72 -18.43
C ARG A 79 2.29 4.40 -19.16
N ALA A 80 3.39 4.22 -18.43
CA ALA A 80 4.69 3.88 -19.02
C ALA A 80 4.64 2.53 -19.78
N ARG A 81 3.94 1.54 -19.22
CA ARG A 81 3.74 0.23 -19.89
C ARG A 81 2.97 0.33 -21.20
N ARG A 82 1.99 1.24 -21.30
CA ARG A 82 1.24 1.47 -22.56
C ARG A 82 2.10 2.15 -23.62
N SER A 83 3.02 3.03 -23.23
CA SER A 83 3.94 3.69 -24.16
C SER A 83 5.07 2.78 -24.67
N GLY A 84 5.36 1.67 -23.97
CA GLY A 84 6.35 0.67 -24.37
C GLY A 84 5.83 -0.39 -25.35
N SER A 85 4.67 -0.20 -25.98
CA SER A 85 4.18 -1.03 -27.08
C SER A 85 4.75 -0.57 -28.44
N LYS A 86 6.07 -0.40 -28.51
CA LYS A 86 6.83 -0.33 -29.76
C LYS A 86 8.04 -1.23 -29.67
#